data_AF-A0A1G5A8M3-F1
#
_entry.id   AF-A0A1G5A8M3-F1
#
_cell.length_a   1.000
_cell.length_b   1.000
_cell.length_c   1.000
_cell.angle_alpha   90.00
_cell.angle_beta   90.00
_cell.angle_gamma   90.00
#
_symmetry.space_group_name_H-M   'P 1'
#
loop_
_entity.id
_entity.type
_entity.pdbx_description
1 polymer ?
#
loop_
_entity_poly.entity_id
_entity_poly.type
_entity_poly.pdbx_seq_one_letter_code
_entity_poly.pdbx_strand_id
1 'polypeptide(L)'
;MHSIIPAESRLQLVADSDSEVETYWFQSNGFVRAITGVSDGPVCAPLFRYRFLSEDSIELIGHDGVAGTWTGMRIEGDLLRAERAGKPVAFRIEA
;
A
#
# COMPACT_ATOMS: atom_id res chain seq x y z
N MET A 1 -18.96 2.63 5.99
CA MET A 1 -17.64 3.23 5.73
C MET A 1 -17.31 3.02 4.27
N HIS A 2 -17.14 4.11 3.51
CA HIS A 2 -16.59 4.03 2.16
C HIS A 2 -15.07 4.07 2.29
N SER A 3 -14.38 3.04 1.79
CA SER A 3 -12.93 3.00 1.82
C SER A 3 -12.37 3.91 0.73
N ILE A 4 -11.30 4.65 1.05
CA ILE A 4 -10.54 5.39 0.04
C ILE A 4 -9.68 4.47 -0.83
N ILE A 5 -9.43 3.23 -0.42
CA ILE A 5 -8.68 2.26 -1.21
C ILE A 5 -9.66 1.54 -2.13
N PRO A 6 -9.52 1.63 -3.47
CA PRO A 6 -10.41 0.93 -4.37
C PRO A 6 -10.28 -0.58 -4.16
N ALA A 7 -11.41 -1.28 -4.09
CA ALA A 7 -11.41 -2.73 -3.98
C ALA A 7 -10.68 -3.36 -5.19
N GLU A 8 -9.88 -4.40 -4.92
CA GLU A 8 -9.15 -5.16 -5.95
C GLU A 8 -8.07 -4.38 -6.70
N SER A 9 -7.74 -3.16 -6.26
CA SER A 9 -6.72 -2.32 -6.87
C SER A 9 -5.29 -2.73 -6.53
N ARG A 10 -4.38 -2.38 -7.44
CA ARG A 10 -2.93 -2.42 -7.22
C ARG A 10 -2.42 -1.01 -7.01
N LEU A 11 -1.56 -0.84 -6.01
CA LEU A 11 -0.89 0.41 -5.70
C LEU A 11 0.59 0.23 -5.97
N GLN A 12 1.12 0.87 -7.01
CA GLN A 12 2.55 0.85 -7.33
C GLN A 12 3.21 2.08 -6.74
N LEU A 13 4.23 1.91 -5.89
CA LEU A 13 4.99 3.03 -5.35
C LEU A 13 5.59 3.85 -6.50
N VAL A 14 5.32 5.15 -6.48
CA VAL A 14 6.00 6.11 -7.35
C VAL A 14 7.36 6.35 -6.71
N ALA A 15 8.36 5.59 -7.14
CA ALA A 15 9.70 5.66 -6.56
C ALA A 15 10.37 7.01 -6.89
N ASP A 16 11.10 7.58 -5.92
CA ASP A 16 12.03 8.70 -6.14
C ASP A 16 13.40 8.23 -6.68
N SER A 17 13.63 6.91 -6.81
CA SER A 17 14.83 6.34 -7.44
C SER A 17 14.56 4.96 -8.06
N ASP A 18 15.27 4.62 -9.14
CA ASP A 18 15.07 3.43 -9.99
C ASP A 18 15.22 2.05 -9.31
N SER A 19 15.51 1.99 -8.00
CA SER A 19 15.97 0.76 -7.33
C SER A 19 14.95 0.11 -6.39
N GLU A 20 13.82 0.74 -6.08
CA GLU A 20 12.80 0.15 -5.19
C GLU A 20 11.46 0.04 -5.90
N VAL A 21 11.04 -1.20 -6.18
CA VAL A 21 9.69 -1.50 -6.67
C VAL A 21 8.88 -2.03 -5.49
N GLU A 22 7.90 -1.26 -5.05
CA GLU A 22 6.90 -1.73 -4.09
C GLU A 22 5.52 -1.71 -4.75
N THR A 23 4.85 -2.86 -4.81
CA THR A 23 3.46 -2.96 -5.29
C THR A 23 2.60 -3.56 -4.21
N TYR A 24 1.50 -2.91 -3.85
CA TYR A 24 0.52 -3.41 -2.89
C TYR A 24 -0.77 -3.77 -3.62
N TRP A 25 -1.09 -5.06 -3.66
CA TRP A 25 -2.33 -5.54 -4.27
C TRP A 25 -3.38 -5.78 -3.19
N PHE A 26 -4.34 -4.88 -3.09
CA PHE A 26 -5.46 -4.96 -2.17
C PHE A 26 -6.50 -5.91 -2.70
N GLN A 27 -6.95 -6.83 -1.86
CA GLN A 27 -7.94 -7.84 -2.20
C GLN A 27 -9.23 -7.57 -1.45
N SER A 28 -10.36 -7.86 -2.11
CA SER A 28 -11.71 -7.73 -1.55
C SER A 28 -11.95 -8.57 -0.28
N ASN A 29 -11.08 -9.56 -0.03
CA ASN A 29 -11.11 -10.43 1.15
C ASN A 29 -10.41 -9.87 2.41
N GLY A 30 -9.94 -8.60 2.38
CA GLY A 30 -9.27 -7.96 3.52
C GLY A 30 -7.78 -8.28 3.64
N PHE A 31 -7.17 -8.83 2.60
CA PHE A 31 -5.74 -9.05 2.52
C PHE A 31 -5.07 -8.09 1.53
N VAL A 32 -3.80 -7.82 1.75
CA VAL A 32 -2.94 -7.11 0.81
C VAL A 32 -1.67 -7.89 0.58
N ARG A 33 -1.34 -8.15 -0.68
CA ARG A 33 -0.04 -8.70 -1.06
C ARG A 33 0.90 -7.55 -1.33
N ALA A 34 1.94 -7.39 -0.51
CA ALA A 34 3.02 -6.47 -0.83
C ALA A 34 4.05 -7.24 -1.65
N ILE A 35 4.43 -6.70 -2.80
CA ILE A 35 5.49 -7.21 -3.65
C ILE A 35 6.61 -6.19 -3.54
N THR A 36 7.69 -6.55 -2.87
CA THR A 36 8.87 -5.70 -2.73
C THR A 36 10.00 -6.28 -3.58
N GLY A 37 10.67 -5.43 -4.35
CA GLY A 37 11.71 -5.85 -5.26
C GLY A 37 12.66 -4.71 -5.62
N VAL A 38 13.68 -5.10 -6.38
CA VAL A 38 14.58 -4.19 -7.09
C VAL A 38 14.30 -4.31 -8.59
N SER A 39 14.92 -3.47 -9.42
CA SER A 39 14.69 -3.43 -10.88
C SER A 39 14.85 -4.81 -11.57
N ASP A 40 15.62 -5.72 -10.97
CA ASP A 40 15.82 -7.11 -11.44
C ASP A 40 14.72 -8.11 -11.03
N GLY A 41 13.65 -7.66 -10.35
CA GLY A 41 12.45 -8.46 -10.07
C GLY A 41 12.01 -8.47 -8.60
N PRO A 42 10.84 -9.10 -8.32
CA PRO A 42 10.29 -9.17 -6.97
C PRO A 42 11.14 -10.07 -6.07
N VAL A 43 11.64 -9.50 -4.97
CA VAL A 43 12.52 -10.16 -4.00
C VAL A 43 11.69 -10.81 -2.87
N CYS A 44 10.53 -10.25 -2.55
CA CYS A 44 9.64 -10.79 -1.52
C CYS A 44 8.17 -10.46 -1.84
N ALA A 45 7.24 -11.35 -1.47
CA ALA A 45 5.80 -11.16 -1.69
C ALA A 45 4.96 -11.49 -0.43
N PRO A 46 5.19 -10.84 0.72
CA PRO A 46 4.45 -11.12 1.94
C PRO A 46 2.96 -10.83 1.78
N LEU A 47 2.14 -11.65 2.42
CA LEU A 47 0.70 -11.45 2.54
C LEU A 47 0.40 -10.84 3.91
N PHE A 48 -0.23 -9.66 3.90
CA PHE A 48 -0.69 -8.98 5.10
C PHE A 48 -2.22 -8.99 5.16
N ARG A 49 -2.77 -8.90 6.38
CA ARG A 49 -4.13 -8.38 6.56
C ARG A 49 -4.05 -6.86 6.62
N TYR A 50 -5.11 -6.17 6.25
CA TYR A 50 -5.22 -4.74 6.51
C TYR A 50 -6.51 -4.42 7.25
N ARG A 51 -6.49 -3.35 8.03
CA ARG A 51 -7.64 -2.84 8.76
C ARG A 51 -7.68 -1.32 8.66
N PHE A 52 -8.88 -0.77 8.45
CA PHE A 52 -9.11 0.67 8.56
C PHE A 52 -9.05 1.11 10.03
N LEU A 53 -8.22 2.11 10.31
CA LEU A 53 -8.19 2.81 11.58
C LEU A 53 -9.15 4.01 11.56
N SER A 54 -9.28 4.64 10.40
CA SER A 54 -10.20 5.75 10.07
C SER A 54 -10.55 5.69 8.58
N GLU A 55 -11.25 6.70 8.06
CA GLU A 55 -11.56 6.81 6.62
C GLU A 55 -10.30 6.98 5.75
N ASP A 56 -9.25 7.57 6.32
CA ASP A 56 -8.01 7.95 5.64
C ASP A 56 -6.77 7.24 6.21
N SER A 57 -6.94 6.23 7.06
CA SER A 57 -5.82 5.52 7.69
C SER A 57 -6.05 4.01 7.74
N ILE A 58 -4.99 3.26 7.44
CA ILE A 58 -4.97 1.80 7.55
C ILE A 58 -3.76 1.31 8.34
N GLU A 59 -3.91 0.11 8.87
CA GLU A 59 -2.82 -0.66 9.46
C GLU A 59 -2.63 -1.95 8.66
N LEU A 60 -1.38 -2.28 8.35
CA LEU A 60 -0.95 -3.56 7.78
C LEU A 60 -0.50 -4.47 8.91
N ILE A 61 -1.02 -5.69 8.91
CA ILE A 61 -0.80 -6.68 9.97
C ILE A 61 -0.19 -7.92 9.32
N GLY A 62 1.05 -8.22 9.71
CA GLY A 62 1.79 -9.42 9.34
C GLY A 62 1.68 -10.53 10.37
N HIS A 63 2.51 -11.57 10.22
CA HIS A 63 2.56 -12.69 11.15
C HIS A 63 2.98 -12.26 12.56
N ASP A 64 3.96 -11.36 12.65
CA ASP A 64 4.57 -10.92 13.91
C ASP A 64 3.87 -9.70 14.53
N GLY A 65 2.70 -9.31 14.00
CA GLY A 65 1.92 -8.15 14.46
C GLY A 65 1.87 -7.03 13.44
N VAL A 66 1.87 -5.78 13.91
CA VAL A 66 1.73 -4.59 13.05
C VAL A 66 2.99 -4.43 12.20
N ALA A 67 2.82 -4.55 10.88
CA ALA A 67 3.88 -4.39 9.90
C ALA A 67 4.06 -2.93 9.46
N GLY A 68 3.02 -2.11 9.56
CA GLY A 68 3.10 -0.67 9.27
C GLY A 68 1.74 0.02 9.28
N THR A 69 1.77 1.34 9.40
CA THR A 69 0.58 2.19 9.44
C THR A 69 0.69 3.26 8.37
N TRP A 70 -0.40 3.45 7.63
CA TRP A 70 -0.54 4.50 6.62
C TRP A 70 -1.61 5.47 7.08
N THR A 71 -1.33 6.76 7.04
CA THR A 71 -2.23 7.82 7.51
C THR A 71 -2.39 8.93 6.49
N GLY A 72 -3.43 9.75 6.67
CA GLY A 72 -3.67 10.91 5.83
C GLY A 72 -3.85 10.58 4.35
N MET A 73 -4.40 9.40 4.06
CA MET A 73 -4.58 8.91 2.70
C MET A 73 -5.52 9.80 1.90
N ARG A 74 -5.12 10.15 0.68
CA ARG A 74 -5.90 11.00 -0.24
C ARG A 74 -5.71 10.54 -1.68
N ILE A 75 -6.79 10.50 -2.45
CA ILE A 75 -6.73 10.26 -3.89
C ILE A 75 -6.62 11.61 -4.61
N GLU A 76 -5.62 11.74 -5.47
CA GLU A 76 -5.39 12.87 -6.37
C GLU A 76 -5.20 12.34 -7.80
N GLY A 77 -6.28 12.31 -8.58
CA GLY A 77 -6.26 11.71 -9.93
C GLY A 77 -6.07 10.19 -9.85
N ASP A 78 -4.99 9.68 -10.45
CA ASP A 78 -4.57 8.28 -10.43
C ASP A 78 -3.56 7.97 -9.32
N LEU A 79 -3.31 8.91 -8.40
CA LEU A 79 -2.38 8.75 -7.29
C LEU A 79 -3.12 8.62 -5.95
N LEU A 80 -2.67 7.68 -5.13
CA LEU A 80 -2.92 7.66 -3.69
C LEU A 80 -1.71 8.25 -2.96
N ARG A 81 -1.89 9.38 -2.30
CA ARG A 81 -0.90 9.95 -1.38
C ARG A 81 -1.18 9.46 0.04
N ALA A 82 -0.13 9.18 0.81
CA ALA A 82 -0.23 8.79 2.21
C ALA A 82 1.03 9.20 2.97
N GLU A 83 1.00 9.08 4.29
CA GLU A 83 2.19 9.10 5.13
C GLU A 83 2.49 7.68 5.66
N ARG A 84 3.73 7.22 5.48
CA ARG A 84 4.24 5.94 5.99
C ARG A 84 5.42 6.22 6.90
N ALA A 85 5.29 5.86 8.19
CA ALA A 85 6.35 6.04 9.19
C ALA A 85 6.95 7.47 9.22
N GLY A 86 6.09 8.50 9.12
CA GLY A 86 6.52 9.90 9.11
C GLY A 86 7.03 10.42 7.77
N LYS A 87 7.00 9.61 6.71
CA LYS A 87 7.45 10.01 5.37
C LYS A 87 6.28 10.06 4.38
N PRO A 88 6.15 11.12 3.56
CA PRO A 88 5.18 11.13 2.49
C PRO A 88 5.54 10.08 1.45
N VAL A 89 4.53 9.37 0.96
CA VAL A 89 4.62 8.39 -0.12
C VAL A 89 3.48 8.62 -1.10
N ALA A 90 3.72 8.30 -2.37
CA ALA A 90 2.71 8.32 -3.41
C ALA A 90 2.69 6.97 -4.13
N PHE A 91 1.49 6.46 -4.38
CA PHE A 91 1.28 5.24 -5.14
C PHE A 91 0.41 5.53 -6.35
N ARG A 92 0.78 5.00 -7.51
CA ARG A 92 -0.10 4.97 -8.68
C ARG A 92 -1.12 3.85 -8.51
N ILE A 93 -2.38 4.19 -8.73
CA ILE A 93 -3.52 3.30 -8.65
C ILE A 93 -3.68 2.61 -10.01
N GLU A 94 -3.60 1.29 -10.01
CA GLU A 94 -3.78 0.43 -11.18
C GLU A 94 -5.01 -0.46 -10.96
N ALA A 95 -5.82 -0.59 -12.02
CA ALA A 95 -6.99 -1.46 -12.07
C ALA A 95 -6.63 -2.91 -12.42
#